data_AF-A0A954V2D1-F1
#
_entry.id   AF-A0A954V2D1-F1
#
_cell.length_a   1.000
_cell.length_b   1.000
_cell.length_c   1.000
_cell.angle_alpha   90.00
_cell.angle_beta   90.00
_cell.angle_gamma   90.00
#
_symmetry.space_group_name_H-M   'P 1'
#
loop_
_entity.id
_entity.type
_entity.pdbx_description
1 polymer ?
#
loop_
_entity_poly.entity_id
_entity_poly.type
_entity_poly.pdbx_seq_one_letter_code
_entity_poly.pdbx_strand_id
1 'polypeptide(L)'
;DFSQVPQFYCTGDCSPIGGKIGALNCDQEDADLFCQLITGNAAAIATAWEQSIVIAEPGFCCLGIDDSAIDLGPQPDFGIPALCYQPSDMTQNHEFGYAILAEEIICE
;
A
#
# COMPACT_ATOMS: atom_id res chain seq x y z
N ASP A 1 -5.51 13.28 -3.05
CA ASP A 1 -4.87 13.46 -1.73
C ASP A 1 -5.01 12.15 -0.99
N PHE A 2 -3.90 11.55 -0.61
CA PHE A 2 -3.85 10.25 0.06
C PHE A 2 -3.29 10.34 1.49
N SER A 3 -3.10 11.55 2.01
CA SER A 3 -2.52 11.79 3.34
C SER A 3 -3.31 11.18 4.52
N GLN A 4 -4.54 10.72 4.27
CA GLN A 4 -5.42 10.10 5.27
C GLN A 4 -5.61 8.59 5.04
N VAL A 5 -4.91 7.99 4.08
CA VAL A 5 -4.98 6.54 3.85
C VAL A 5 -4.23 5.84 4.98
N PRO A 6 -4.89 4.99 5.79
CA PRO A 6 -4.30 4.51 7.04
C PRO A 6 -3.37 3.33 6.86
N GLN A 7 -3.41 2.63 5.72
CA GLN A 7 -2.59 1.44 5.50
C GLN A 7 -2.32 1.16 4.02
N PHE A 8 -1.24 0.41 3.81
CA PHE A 8 -0.83 -0.12 2.52
C PHE A 8 -0.65 -1.63 2.62
N TYR A 9 -1.48 -2.40 1.91
CA TYR A 9 -1.40 -3.86 1.90
C TYR A 9 -0.27 -4.35 1.01
N CYS A 10 0.54 -5.27 1.53
CA CYS A 10 1.82 -5.66 0.94
C CYS A 10 2.02 -7.20 0.93
N THR A 11 0.96 -7.99 1.10
CA THR A 11 1.09 -9.44 1.30
C THR A 11 1.28 -10.18 -0.01
N GLY A 12 2.33 -11.01 -0.11
CA GLY A 12 2.52 -11.91 -1.24
C GLY A 12 2.94 -11.16 -2.50
N ASP A 13 2.26 -11.40 -3.61
CA ASP A 13 2.54 -10.75 -4.91
C ASP A 13 1.95 -9.33 -5.00
N CYS A 14 1.47 -8.78 -3.89
CA CYS A 14 0.71 -7.54 -3.84
C CYS A 14 1.55 -6.29 -3.60
N SER A 15 2.51 -6.08 -4.49
CA SER A 15 3.17 -4.78 -4.64
C SER A 15 2.69 -4.10 -5.94
N PRO A 16 2.07 -2.90 -5.88
CA PRO A 16 1.52 -2.20 -7.04
C PRO A 16 2.57 -1.79 -8.09
N ILE A 17 3.85 -1.83 -7.72
CA ILE A 17 5.02 -1.52 -8.59
C ILE A 17 5.78 -2.77 -9.03
N GLY A 18 5.30 -3.97 -8.67
CA GLY A 18 6.06 -5.19 -8.90
C GLY A 18 7.25 -5.33 -7.94
N GLY A 19 7.10 -4.85 -6.70
CA GLY A 19 7.90 -5.32 -5.56
C GLY A 19 7.89 -6.84 -5.48
N LYS A 20 8.80 -7.42 -4.70
CA LYS A 20 9.19 -8.83 -4.85
C LYS A 20 8.00 -9.79 -4.89
N ILE A 21 7.64 -10.22 -6.10
CA ILE A 21 6.74 -11.35 -6.33
C ILE A 21 7.24 -12.54 -5.50
N GLY A 22 6.42 -13.00 -4.56
CA GLY A 22 6.68 -14.09 -3.64
C GLY A 22 7.17 -13.70 -2.25
N ALA A 23 7.24 -12.41 -1.89
CA ALA A 23 7.55 -11.98 -0.53
C ALA A 23 6.29 -12.06 0.35
N LEU A 24 6.35 -12.81 1.45
CA LEU A 24 5.24 -12.85 2.43
C LEU A 24 5.12 -11.56 3.27
N ASN A 25 6.03 -10.60 3.07
CA ASN A 25 6.29 -9.49 3.96
C ASN A 25 6.36 -8.20 3.14
N CYS A 26 6.00 -7.08 3.75
CA CYS A 26 6.27 -5.78 3.14
C CYS A 26 7.79 -5.60 2.99
N ASP A 27 8.21 -4.84 2.00
CA ASP A 27 9.62 -4.47 1.85
C ASP A 27 9.83 -2.96 1.76
N GLN A 28 11.09 -2.55 1.57
CA GLN A 28 11.47 -1.15 1.51
C GLN A 28 10.80 -0.42 0.32
N GLU A 29 10.59 -1.11 -0.81
CA GLU A 29 9.98 -0.50 -1.99
C GLU A 29 8.50 -0.21 -1.74
N ASP A 30 7.79 -1.10 -1.03
CA ASP A 30 6.41 -0.86 -0.59
C ASP A 30 6.32 0.32 0.40
N ALA A 31 7.26 0.39 1.34
CA ALA A 31 7.31 1.47 2.33
C ALA A 31 7.60 2.83 1.66
N ASP A 32 8.61 2.90 0.79
CA ASP A 32 8.94 4.10 0.02
C ASP A 32 7.73 4.56 -0.80
N LEU A 33 7.03 3.62 -1.44
CA LEU A 33 5.83 3.94 -2.20
C LEU A 33 4.72 4.50 -1.33
N PHE A 34 4.47 3.89 -0.17
CA PHE A 34 3.46 4.39 0.74
C PHE A 34 3.81 5.81 1.21
N CYS A 35 5.08 6.08 1.51
CA CYS A 35 5.57 7.42 1.79
C CYS A 35 5.31 8.40 0.65
N GLN A 36 5.62 8.04 -0.59
CA GLN A 36 5.37 8.90 -1.76
C GLN A 36 3.87 9.23 -1.89
N LEU A 37 3.00 8.24 -1.69
CA LEU A 37 1.56 8.40 -1.79
C LEU A 37 1.01 9.31 -0.67
N ILE A 38 1.31 9.03 0.61
CA ILE A 38 0.71 9.77 1.73
C ILE A 38 1.30 11.17 1.91
N THR A 39 2.56 11.39 1.49
CA THR A 39 3.18 12.72 1.51
C THR A 39 2.93 13.52 0.24
N GLY A 40 2.55 12.86 -0.87
CA GLY A 40 2.45 13.47 -2.18
C GLY A 40 3.81 13.89 -2.78
N ASN A 41 4.92 13.39 -2.23
CA ASN A 41 6.28 13.69 -2.67
C ASN A 41 6.92 12.46 -3.32
N ALA A 42 7.14 12.49 -4.63
CA ALA A 42 7.75 11.39 -5.39
C ALA A 42 9.20 11.07 -4.98
N ALA A 43 9.88 11.97 -4.27
CA ALA A 43 11.21 11.73 -3.74
C ALA A 43 11.20 11.18 -2.30
N ALA A 44 10.02 11.01 -1.69
CA ALA A 44 9.92 10.55 -0.32
C ALA A 44 10.41 9.10 -0.18
N ILE A 45 11.15 8.84 0.89
CA ILE A 45 11.61 7.49 1.26
C ILE A 45 11.20 7.16 2.69
N ALA A 46 10.95 5.88 2.96
CA ALA A 46 10.67 5.39 4.29
C ALA A 46 11.97 5.15 5.05
N THR A 47 12.21 5.90 6.12
CA THR A 47 13.42 5.74 6.95
C THR A 47 13.21 4.82 8.14
N ALA A 48 11.95 4.59 8.51
CA ALA A 48 11.54 3.57 9.46
C ALA A 48 10.09 3.14 9.17
N TRP A 49 9.80 1.86 9.37
CA TRP A 49 8.45 1.29 9.29
C TRP A 49 8.42 -0.05 10.01
N GLU A 50 7.22 -0.49 10.40
CA GLU A 50 6.97 -1.82 10.90
C GLU A 50 5.99 -2.56 9.99
N GLN A 51 6.16 -3.88 9.91
CA GLN A 51 5.16 -4.74 9.30
C GLN A 51 4.09 -5.06 10.34
N SER A 52 2.85 -4.67 10.03
CA SER A 52 1.69 -4.91 10.87
C SER A 52 0.72 -5.88 10.22
N ILE A 53 -0.21 -6.41 11.01
CA ILE A 53 -1.35 -7.16 10.47
C ILE A 53 -2.31 -6.15 9.85
N VAL A 54 -2.84 -6.46 8.66
CA VAL A 54 -3.87 -5.63 8.02
C VAL A 54 -5.04 -5.38 8.96
N ILE A 55 -5.53 -4.14 9.02
CA ILE A 55 -6.60 -3.72 9.93
C ILE A 55 -7.92 -3.50 9.19
N ALA A 56 -9.02 -3.47 9.94
CA ALA A 56 -10.38 -3.34 9.40
C ALA A 56 -10.75 -1.91 8.98
N GLU A 57 -9.86 -1.28 8.21
CA GLU A 57 -9.96 0.09 7.72
C GLU A 57 -9.71 0.12 6.20
N PRO A 58 -10.08 1.21 5.49
CA PRO A 58 -9.72 1.40 4.09
C PRO A 58 -8.21 1.37 3.86
N GLY A 59 -7.75 1.12 2.62
CA GLY A 59 -6.32 1.05 2.36
C GLY A 59 -5.96 1.00 0.89
N PHE A 60 -4.68 1.18 0.61
CA PHE A 60 -4.14 0.82 -0.71
C PHE A 60 -4.07 -0.69 -0.83
N CYS A 61 -4.50 -1.17 -1.99
CA CYS A 61 -4.69 -2.58 -2.26
C CYS A 61 -3.91 -3.06 -3.48
N CYS A 62 -4.03 -4.37 -3.69
CA CYS A 62 -3.57 -5.10 -4.84
C CYS A 62 -4.67 -5.20 -5.90
N LEU A 63 -4.33 -4.95 -7.16
CA LEU A 63 -5.32 -5.04 -8.24
C LEU A 63 -5.75 -6.48 -8.47
N GLY A 64 -7.06 -6.67 -8.69
CA GLY A 64 -7.63 -7.95 -9.07
C GLY A 64 -7.90 -8.93 -7.92
N ILE A 65 -7.75 -8.49 -6.67
CA ILE A 65 -8.14 -9.30 -5.49
C ILE A 65 -9.63 -9.13 -5.15
N ASP A 66 -10.22 -7.97 -5.41
CA ASP A 66 -11.62 -7.69 -5.08
C ASP A 66 -12.29 -6.79 -6.13
N ASP A 67 -13.53 -7.14 -6.49
CA ASP A 67 -14.40 -6.36 -7.38
C ASP A 67 -14.93 -5.07 -6.71
N SER A 68 -14.81 -4.95 -5.38
CA SER A 68 -15.18 -3.74 -4.63
C SER A 68 -14.05 -2.71 -4.49
N ALA A 69 -12.82 -3.09 -4.85
CA ALA A 69 -11.69 -2.17 -4.91
C ALA A 69 -11.89 -1.15 -6.04
N ILE A 70 -11.52 0.10 -5.76
CA ILE A 70 -11.53 1.18 -6.74
C ILE A 70 -10.19 1.18 -7.47
N ASP A 71 -10.23 0.93 -8.77
CA ASP A 71 -9.06 1.13 -9.64
C ASP A 71 -8.78 2.64 -9.77
N LEU A 72 -7.68 3.09 -9.19
CA LEU A 72 -7.21 4.47 -9.28
C LEU A 72 -6.38 4.71 -10.55
N GLY A 73 -6.09 3.66 -11.32
CA GLY A 73 -5.26 3.70 -12.51
C GLY A 73 -3.78 3.97 -12.21
N PRO A 74 -2.99 4.28 -13.25
CA PRO A 74 -1.57 4.57 -13.10
C PRO A 74 -1.34 5.84 -12.28
N GLN A 75 -0.30 5.83 -11.43
CA GLN A 75 0.22 7.02 -10.75
C GLN A 75 1.62 7.34 -11.31
N PRO A 76 1.72 7.99 -12.48
CA PRO A 76 2.99 8.21 -13.16
C PRO A 76 3.97 9.07 -12.36
N ASP A 77 3.46 9.97 -11.52
CA ASP A 77 4.27 10.82 -10.64
C ASP A 77 5.06 10.00 -9.60
N PHE A 78 4.59 8.78 -9.30
CA PHE A 78 5.23 7.85 -8.35
C PHE A 78 5.74 6.58 -9.03
N GLY A 79 5.75 6.54 -10.37
CA GLY A 79 6.18 5.36 -11.13
C GLY A 79 5.27 4.13 -10.98
N ILE A 80 4.03 4.30 -10.48
CA ILE A 80 3.11 3.19 -10.23
C ILE A 80 2.33 2.88 -11.52
N PRO A 81 2.47 1.68 -12.11
CA PRO A 81 1.76 1.31 -13.33
C PRO A 81 0.26 1.16 -13.11
N ALA A 82 -0.17 0.78 -11.90
CA ALA A 82 -1.57 0.71 -11.53
C ALA A 82 -1.71 0.65 -9.99
N LEU A 83 -2.65 1.40 -9.44
CA LEU A 83 -2.93 1.49 -8.00
C LEU A 83 -4.41 1.21 -7.76
N CYS A 84 -4.76 0.48 -6.71
CA CYS A 84 -6.14 0.40 -6.25
C CYS A 84 -6.29 0.89 -4.82
N TYR A 85 -7.53 1.25 -4.49
CA TYR A 85 -7.94 1.65 -3.17
C TYR A 85 -9.18 0.89 -2.75
N GLN A 86 -9.10 0.22 -1.61
CA GLN A 86 -10.23 -0.44 -0.99
C GLN A 86 -10.90 0.57 -0.03
N PRO A 87 -12.14 1.00 -0.31
CA PRO A 87 -12.83 1.99 0.51
C PRO A 87 -13.46 1.41 1.79
N SER A 88 -13.37 0.10 1.98
CA SER A 88 -13.99 -0.63 3.08
C SER A 88 -12.96 -1.51 3.81
N ASP A 89 -13.43 -2.33 4.73
CA ASP A 89 -12.62 -3.22 5.56
C ASP A 89 -11.66 -4.09 4.73
N MET A 90 -10.36 -3.81 4.83
CA MET A 90 -9.32 -4.57 4.14
C MET A 90 -9.21 -6.03 4.62
N THR A 91 -9.62 -6.35 5.85
CA THR A 91 -9.55 -7.72 6.40
C THR A 91 -10.61 -8.66 5.84
N GLN A 92 -11.72 -8.12 5.33
CA GLN A 92 -12.81 -8.90 4.74
C GLN A 92 -12.62 -9.12 3.25
N ASN A 93 -12.00 -8.15 2.59
CA ASN A 93 -11.92 -8.08 1.14
C ASN A 93 -10.57 -8.54 0.60
N HIS A 94 -9.54 -8.51 1.44
CA HIS A 94 -8.22 -9.05 1.13
C HIS A 94 -7.89 -10.09 2.19
N GLU A 95 -7.35 -11.22 1.75
CA GLU A 95 -7.02 -12.34 2.64
C GLU A 95 -6.16 -11.87 3.82
N PHE A 96 -6.19 -12.63 4.91
CA PHE A 96 -5.35 -12.35 6.08
C PHE A 96 -3.91 -12.09 5.65
N GLY A 97 -3.39 -10.92 6.03
CA GLY A 97 -2.13 -10.44 5.49
C GLY A 97 -1.51 -9.35 6.34
N TYR A 98 -0.40 -8.85 5.81
CA TYR A 98 0.36 -7.76 6.34
C TYR A 98 0.14 -6.46 5.58
N ALA A 99 0.34 -5.37 6.29
CA ALA A 99 0.28 -4.01 5.79
C ALA A 99 1.33 -3.15 6.49
N ILE A 100 1.64 -2.01 5.88
CA ILE A 100 2.33 -0.90 6.55
C ILE A 100 1.26 0.08 7.01
N LEU A 101 1.26 0.44 8.29
CA LEU A 101 0.32 1.43 8.84
C LEU A 101 0.90 2.84 8.74
N ALA A 102 0.05 3.81 8.40
CA ALA A 102 0.44 5.21 8.26
C ALA A 102 0.97 5.81 9.57
N GLU A 103 0.54 5.28 10.71
CA GLU A 103 1.00 5.71 12.03
C GLU A 103 2.36 5.11 12.44
N GLU A 104 2.83 4.09 11.72
CA GLU A 104 4.05 3.34 12.02
C GLU A 104 5.20 3.64 11.04
N ILE A 105 4.93 4.38 9.96
CA ILE A 105 5.91 4.75 8.94
C ILE A 105 6.45 6.17 9.15
N ILE A 106 7.77 6.33 8.95
CA ILE A 106 8.46 7.62 8.96
C ILE A 106 8.99 7.90 7.55
N CYS A 107 8.60 9.04 6.98
CA CYS A 107 8.98 9.47 5.65
C CYS A 107 9.91 10.68 5.68
N GLU A 108 10.92 10.71 4.81
CA GLU A 108 11.81 11.86 4.54
C GLU A 108 11.73 12.32 3.08
#